data_AF-A0A528FJD6-F1
#
_entry.id   AF-A0A528FJD6-F1
#
_cell.length_a   1.000
_cell.length_b   1.000
_cell.length_c   1.000
_cell.angle_alpha   90.00
_cell.angle_beta   90.00
_cell.angle_gamma   90.00
#
_symmetry.space_group_name_H-M   'P 1'
#
loop_
_entity.id
_entity.type
_entity.pdbx_description
1 polymer ?
#
loop_
_entity_poly.entity_id
_entity_poly.type
_entity_poly.pdbx_seq_one_letter_code
_entity_poly.pdbx_strand_id
1 'polypeptide(L)' 'MENTSQATAGHAVFETVIGFMGIAWSGAGLTRLCLPQRNRDAVERRLLRHAG' A
#
# COMPACT_ATOMS: atom_id res chain seq x y z
N MET A 1 -1.88 -25.53 14.49
CA MET A 1 -1.38 -24.80 13.31
C MET A 1 -1.29 -23.34 13.71
N GLU A 2 -0.15 -22.75 13.40
CA GLU A 2 0.38 -21.47 13.87
C GLU A 2 -0.63 -20.32 13.82
N ASN A 3 -0.70 -19.51 14.88
CA ASN A 3 -1.47 -18.27 14.89
C ASN A 3 -0.82 -17.32 13.87
N THR A 4 -1.29 -17.34 12.62
CA THR A 4 -0.98 -16.29 11.65
C THR A 4 -1.41 -14.97 12.27
N SER A 5 -0.45 -14.17 12.72
CA SER A 5 -0.67 -12.79 13.14
C SER A 5 -1.53 -12.13 12.08
N GLN A 6 -2.80 -11.84 12.40
CA GLN A 6 -3.65 -11.08 11.48
C GLN A 6 -2.95 -9.75 11.27
N ALA A 7 -2.32 -9.57 10.10
CA ALA A 7 -1.73 -8.29 9.76
C ALA A 7 -2.88 -7.28 9.76
N THR A 8 -2.83 -6.33 10.69
CA THR A 8 -3.76 -5.20 10.73
C THR A 8 -3.72 -4.54 9.36
N ALA A 9 -4.90 -4.27 8.77
CA ALA A 9 -4.98 -3.62 7.48
C ALA A 9 -4.20 -2.30 7.50
N GLY A 10 -3.50 -2.01 6.41
CA GLY A 10 -2.59 -0.88 6.38
C GLY A 10 -2.14 -0.54 4.97
N HIS A 11 -1.31 0.49 4.89
CA HIS A 11 -0.71 0.92 3.65
C HIS A 11 0.67 1.51 3.90
N ALA A 12 1.50 1.53 2.87
CA ALA A 12 2.83 2.12 2.91
C ALA A 12 3.14 2.82 1.58
N VAL A 13 3.89 3.91 1.67
CA VAL A 13 4.45 4.62 0.53
C VAL A 13 5.96 4.68 0.70
N PHE A 14 6.67 4.27 -0.33
CA PHE A 14 8.12 4.16 -0.34
C PHE A 14 8.70 4.71 -1.65
N GLU A 15 9.92 5.23 -1.57
CA GLU A 15 10.65 5.73 -2.71
C GLU A 15 11.39 4.60 -3.42
N THR A 16 11.46 4.67 -4.75
CA THR A 16 12.25 3.77 -5.60
C THR A 16 13.05 4.61 -6.59
N VAL A 17 14.00 3.98 -7.29
CA VAL A 17 14.81 4.63 -8.34
C VAL A 17 13.98 5.19 -9.52
N ILE A 18 12.71 4.77 -9.66
CA ILE A 18 11.80 5.22 -10.71
C ILE A 18 10.64 6.09 -10.18
N GLY A 19 10.69 6.51 -8.92
CA GLY A 19 9.67 7.36 -8.27
C GLY A 19 9.01 6.70 -7.05
N PHE A 20 7.96 7.33 -6.53
CA PHE A 20 7.25 6.84 -5.34
C PHE A 20 6.26 5.75 -5.70
N MET A 21 6.34 4.61 -5.03
CA MET A 21 5.38 3.51 -5.13
C MET A 21 4.62 3.36 -3.81
N GLY A 22 3.51 2.63 -3.84
CA GLY A 22 2.75 2.37 -2.61
C GLY A 22 1.99 1.06 -2.65
N ILE A 23 1.72 0.51 -1.48
CA ILE A 23 0.98 -0.73 -1.30
C ILE A 23 -0.09 -0.56 -0.23
N ALA A 24 -1.18 -1.34 -0.34
CA ALA A 24 -2.14 -1.53 0.74
C ALA A 24 -2.42 -3.03 0.92
N TRP A 25 -2.70 -3.43 2.16
CA TRP A 25 -2.95 -4.82 2.53
C TRP A 25 -4.08 -4.95 3.56
N SER A 26 -4.63 -6.15 3.65
CA SER A 26 -5.54 -6.60 4.70
C SER A 26 -5.01 -7.90 5.32
N GLY A 27 -5.77 -8.48 6.25
CA GLY A 27 -5.46 -9.81 6.77
C GLY A 27 -5.46 -10.93 5.71
N ALA A 28 -6.07 -10.70 4.53
CA ALA A 28 -6.06 -11.62 3.41
C ALA A 28 -4.86 -11.42 2.45
N GLY A 29 -4.04 -10.39 2.67
CA GLY A 29 -2.86 -10.09 1.85
C GLY A 29 -2.93 -8.74 1.11
N LEU A 30 -2.17 -8.61 0.02
CA LEU A 30 -2.05 -7.38 -0.76
C LEU A 30 -3.37 -7.05 -1.47
N THR A 31 -3.91 -5.87 -1.24
CA THR A 31 -5.15 -5.39 -1.87
C THR A 31 -4.87 -4.35 -2.95
N ARG A 32 -3.69 -3.74 -2.94
CA ARG A 32 -3.33 -2.69 -3.90
C ARG A 32 -1.83 -2.55 -4.11
N LEU A 33 -1.47 -2.29 -5.36
CA LEU A 33 -0.15 -1.81 -5.78
C LEU A 33 -0.32 -0.52 -6.57
N CYS A 34 0.34 0.55 -6.12
CA CYS A 34 0.49 1.80 -6.85
C CYS A 34 1.84 1.80 -7.56
N LEU A 35 1.78 1.90 -8.89
CA LEU A 35 2.94 2.11 -9.75
C LEU A 35 3.61 3.46 -9.47
N PRO A 36 4.85 3.68 -9.95
CA PRO A 36 5.61 4.87 -9.63
C PRO A 36 4.87 6.16 -9.99
N GLN A 37 4.85 7.09 -9.05
CA GLN A 37 4.35 8.45 -9.23
C GLN A 37 5.42 9.48 -8.84
N ARG A 38 5.24 10.70 -9.34
CA ARG A 38 6.20 11.79 -9.18
C ARG A 38 6.38 12.26 -7.73
N ASN A 39 5.34 12.16 -6.90
CA ASN A 39 5.37 12.60 -5.51
C ASN A 39 4.63 11.64 -4.58
N ARG A 40 5.00 11.68 -3.30
CA ARG A 40 4.41 10.86 -2.22
C ARG A 40 2.90 11.06 -2.13
N ASP A 41 2.46 12.32 -2.13
CA ASP A 41 1.06 12.69 -1.94
C ASP A 41 0.14 12.11 -3.02
N ALA A 42 0.60 11.98 -4.28
CA ALA A 42 -0.19 11.38 -5.34
C ALA A 42 -0.35 9.86 -5.15
N VAL A 43 0.64 9.21 -4.54
CA VAL A 43 0.52 7.80 -4.12
C VAL A 43 -0.47 7.69 -2.96
N GLU A 44 -0.34 8.52 -1.93
CA GLU A 44 -1.25 8.53 -0.77
C GLU A 44 -2.70 8.75 -1.19
N ARG A 45 -2.98 9.78 -1.99
CA ARG A 45 -4.33 10.01 -2.53
C ARG A 45 -4.85 8.81 -3.31
N ARG A 46 -4.01 8.12 -4.08
CA ARG A 46 -4.42 6.95 -4.88
C ARG A 46 -4.68 5.70 -4.05
N LEU A 47 -3.95 5.54 -2.93
CA LEU A 47 -4.20 4.49 -1.95
C LEU A 47 -5.53 4.75 -1.22
N LEU A 48 -5.78 6.00 -0.79
CA LEU A 48 -6.95 6.38 0.01
C LEU A 48 -8.25 6.51 -0.79
N ARG A 49 -8.20 6.81 -2.10
CA ARG A 49 -9.39 7.01 -2.95
C ARG A 49 -10.35 5.82 -2.99
N HIS A 50 -9.89 4.64 -2.61
CA HIS A 50 -10.67 3.40 -2.62
C HIS A 50 -10.39 2.55 -1.38
N ALA A 51 -10.08 3.19 -0.25
CA ALA A 51 -10.10 2.50 1.04
C ALA A 51 -11.56 2.13 1.32
N GLY A 52 -11.92 0.91 0.96
CA GLY A 52 -13.18 0.27 1.34
C GLY A 52 -13.02 -0.49 2.64
#